data_AF-A0A8H3AYK5-F1
#
_entry.id   AF-A0A8H3AYK5-F1
#
_cell.length_a   1.000
_cell.length_b   1.000
_cell.length_c   1.000
_cell.angle_alpha   90.00
_cell.angle_beta   90.00
_cell.angle_gamma   90.00
#
_symmetry.space_group_name_H-M   'P 1'
#
loop_
_entity.id
_entity.type
_entity.pdbx_description
1 polymer ?
#
loop_
_entity_poly.entity_id
_entity_poly.type
_entity_poly.pdbx_seq_one_letter_code
_entity_poly.pdbx_strand_id
1 'polypeptide(L)'
;MSRKKNNLAIKIMSYHNSPRTIASFLGPKDILSLARVNKLLRKLLMQRSAKHIWRAAERNVDRLPPCPRHLTNPQYAALVFSKECSSCGISVMRELDHILGVRLCNACRNAKVIGLSHAPPAIRDYVSTSHNVKNTKRNETRFALKTEIHELVDQFWDLPNDYDHPDVLRWINKKLRRRLERTKVSGQHATSLARYVNFVSIMRDKELEDKKLHRFVEQVSYYLAAIPPLILIFRVRSRLRALGWKEEHINMVREDSMEAWHSLVNISDPLTERAWERLYPKLLRLLKRSKKQLRATRAKIRLSKRYKLVEEMLAEMRAAKQARLEIVEIGSELFNNAGTTYMPFPTLSELLPHHVFKDLVETDRSLEATRAKFCASTSLVNNAIFKWRARFEAHLIGLVDDNRNARKRDYPTGDELIEGTMFCCLIPGIEN
;
A
#
# COMPACT_ATOMS: atom_id res chain seq x y z
N MET A 1 -50.34 -15.98 16.24
CA MET A 1 -49.86 -15.73 14.85
C MET A 1 -48.51 -16.39 14.49
N SER A 2 -47.71 -16.93 15.42
CA SER A 2 -46.37 -17.49 15.12
C SER A 2 -46.36 -18.91 14.49
N ARG A 3 -47.33 -19.78 14.81
CA ARG A 3 -47.38 -21.16 14.28
C ARG A 3 -47.76 -21.27 12.79
N LYS A 4 -48.50 -20.31 12.22
CA LYS A 4 -48.92 -20.34 10.80
C LYS A 4 -47.79 -19.97 9.82
N LYS A 5 -46.81 -19.16 10.22
CA LYS A 5 -45.64 -18.81 9.37
C LYS A 5 -44.64 -19.96 9.23
N ASN A 6 -44.47 -20.77 10.28
CA ASN A 6 -43.61 -21.97 10.23
C ASN A 6 -44.17 -23.05 9.30
N ASN A 7 -45.49 -23.17 9.17
CA ASN A 7 -46.11 -24.13 8.25
C ASN A 7 -46.03 -23.70 6.77
N LEU A 8 -45.94 -22.39 6.48
CA LEU A 8 -45.80 -21.91 5.09
C LEU A 8 -44.39 -22.20 4.54
N ALA A 9 -43.35 -22.05 5.37
CA ALA A 9 -41.97 -22.38 5.01
C ALA A 9 -41.78 -23.89 4.78
N ILE A 10 -42.48 -24.74 5.55
CA ILE A 10 -42.48 -26.20 5.37
C ILE A 10 -43.27 -26.59 4.10
N LYS A 11 -44.39 -25.91 3.79
CA LYS A 11 -45.15 -26.16 2.55
C LYS A 11 -44.39 -25.78 1.28
N ILE A 12 -43.60 -24.70 1.29
CA ILE A 12 -42.77 -24.29 0.15
C ILE A 12 -41.65 -25.32 -0.14
N MET A 13 -41.17 -26.06 0.86
CA MET A 13 -40.19 -27.15 0.65
C MET A 13 -40.81 -28.45 0.09
N SER A 14 -42.15 -28.55 0.00
CA SER A 14 -42.84 -29.76 -0.47
C SER A 14 -43.25 -29.74 -1.94
N TYR A 15 -43.23 -28.58 -2.60
CA TYR A 15 -43.61 -28.45 -4.01
C TYR A 15 -42.42 -27.96 -4.85
N HIS A 16 -41.89 -28.88 -5.67
CA HIS A 16 -41.06 -28.66 -6.86
C HIS A 16 -39.54 -28.53 -6.81
N ASN A 17 -38.85 -28.56 -5.67
CA ASN A 17 -37.38 -28.73 -5.68
C ASN A 17 -36.88 -29.47 -4.43
N SER A 18 -36.11 -30.55 -4.62
CA SER A 18 -35.41 -31.21 -3.51
C SER A 18 -34.62 -30.17 -2.70
N PRO A 19 -34.52 -30.26 -1.36
CA PRO A 19 -33.67 -29.37 -0.55
C PRO A 19 -32.23 -29.27 -1.07
N ARG A 20 -31.77 -30.28 -1.81
CA ARG A 20 -30.48 -30.32 -2.50
C ARG A 20 -30.35 -29.27 -3.61
N THR A 21 -31.41 -29.01 -4.36
CA THR A 21 -31.43 -28.06 -5.50
C THR A 21 -31.47 -26.61 -5.03
N ILE A 22 -32.13 -26.33 -3.89
CA ILE A 22 -32.17 -24.96 -3.33
C ILE A 22 -30.82 -24.62 -2.69
N ALA A 23 -30.22 -25.58 -1.97
CA ALA A 23 -28.95 -25.35 -1.29
C ALA A 23 -27.77 -25.09 -2.26
N SER A 24 -27.83 -25.52 -3.52
CA SER A 24 -26.79 -25.22 -4.51
C SER A 24 -26.75 -23.76 -4.98
N PHE A 25 -27.81 -22.98 -4.76
CA PHE A 25 -27.84 -21.54 -5.07
C PHE A 25 -27.41 -20.65 -3.89
N LEU A 26 -27.19 -21.24 -2.71
CA LEU A 26 -26.83 -20.52 -1.50
C LEU A 26 -25.32 -20.34 -1.37
N GLY A 27 -24.88 -19.35 -0.59
CA GLY A 27 -23.49 -19.25 -0.16
C GLY A 27 -23.18 -20.20 1.01
N PRO A 28 -21.89 -20.50 1.29
CA PRO A 28 -21.52 -21.43 2.37
C PRO A 28 -21.96 -20.93 3.76
N LYS A 29 -22.02 -19.61 3.95
CA LYS A 29 -22.55 -18.98 5.18
C LYS A 29 -24.03 -19.30 5.40
N ASP A 30 -24.82 -19.32 4.33
CA ASP A 30 -26.26 -19.57 4.40
C ASP A 30 -26.52 -21.05 4.63
N ILE A 31 -25.74 -21.94 4.01
CA ILE A 31 -25.80 -23.39 4.29
C ILE A 31 -25.46 -23.67 5.76
N LEU A 32 -24.43 -23.02 6.32
CA LEU A 32 -24.12 -23.14 7.74
C LEU A 32 -25.27 -22.68 8.63
N SER A 33 -25.89 -21.55 8.28
CA SER A 33 -27.03 -21.01 9.02
C SER A 33 -28.22 -21.97 8.95
N LEU A 34 -28.52 -22.50 7.76
CA LEU A 34 -29.58 -23.48 7.53
C LEU A 34 -29.37 -24.77 8.32
N ALA A 35 -28.13 -25.26 8.39
CA ALA A 35 -27.76 -26.42 9.20
C ALA A 35 -27.90 -26.19 10.71
N ARG A 36 -28.03 -24.94 11.17
CA ARG A 36 -28.25 -24.60 12.59
C ARG A 36 -29.73 -24.46 12.93
N VAL A 37 -30.59 -24.23 11.94
CA VAL A 37 -32.04 -24.02 12.14
C VAL A 37 -32.76 -25.32 12.49
N ASN A 38 -32.35 -26.47 11.93
CA ASN A 38 -33.07 -27.74 12.10
C ASN A 38 -32.10 -28.94 12.24
N LYS A 39 -32.37 -29.84 13.20
CA LYS A 39 -31.61 -31.08 13.42
C LYS A 39 -31.55 -31.98 12.18
N LEU A 40 -32.64 -32.08 11.41
CA LEU A 40 -32.69 -32.86 10.18
C LEU A 40 -31.79 -32.26 9.10
N LEU A 41 -31.84 -30.94 8.90
CA LEU A 41 -30.97 -30.23 7.96
C LEU A 41 -29.51 -30.33 8.37
N ARG A 42 -29.22 -30.24 9.68
CA ARG A 42 -27.88 -30.49 10.21
C ARG A 42 -27.38 -31.88 9.84
N LYS A 43 -28.20 -32.92 10.06
CA LYS A 43 -27.84 -34.32 9.76
C LYS A 43 -27.59 -34.53 8.27
N LEU A 44 -28.38 -33.90 7.39
CA LEU A 44 -28.20 -34.01 5.93
C LEU A 44 -26.99 -33.22 5.41
N LEU A 45 -26.84 -31.96 5.83
CA LEU A 45 -25.84 -31.05 5.27
C LEU A 45 -24.42 -31.30 5.80
N MET A 46 -24.28 -31.87 7.00
CA MET A 46 -22.97 -32.15 7.60
C MET A 46 -22.37 -33.52 7.18
N GLN A 47 -23.10 -34.30 6.38
CA GLN A 47 -22.63 -35.59 5.88
C GLN A 47 -21.72 -35.47 4.67
N ARG A 48 -20.83 -36.46 4.50
CA ARG A 48 -19.92 -36.57 3.34
C ARG A 48 -20.66 -36.63 2.00
N SER A 49 -21.87 -37.19 1.97
CA SER A 49 -22.75 -37.24 0.80
C SER A 49 -23.16 -35.85 0.30
N ALA A 50 -23.24 -34.85 1.18
CA ALA A 50 -23.58 -33.46 0.84
C ALA A 50 -22.40 -32.64 0.30
N LYS A 51 -21.22 -33.24 0.09
CA LYS A 51 -20.01 -32.53 -0.40
C LYS A 51 -20.25 -31.76 -1.71
N HIS A 52 -21.08 -32.29 -2.60
CA HIS A 52 -21.42 -31.64 -3.87
C HIS A 52 -22.19 -30.31 -3.66
N ILE A 53 -23.06 -30.26 -2.65
CA ILE A 53 -23.82 -29.05 -2.28
C ILE A 53 -22.88 -27.96 -1.79
N TRP A 54 -21.95 -28.30 -0.90
CA TRP A 54 -20.96 -27.34 -0.39
C TRP A 54 -20.04 -26.82 -1.49
N ARG A 55 -19.59 -27.69 -2.40
CA ARG A 55 -18.78 -27.27 -3.55
C ARG A 55 -19.54 -26.35 -4.49
N ALA A 56 -20.84 -26.57 -4.70
CA ALA A 56 -21.66 -25.65 -5.47
C ALA A 56 -21.76 -24.29 -4.76
N ALA A 57 -22.01 -24.29 -3.45
CA ALA A 57 -22.08 -23.07 -2.66
C ALA A 57 -20.76 -22.28 -2.61
N GLU A 58 -19.63 -22.97 -2.51
CA GLU A 58 -18.30 -22.35 -2.55
C GLU A 58 -18.06 -21.63 -3.89
N ARG A 59 -18.57 -22.15 -5.02
CA ARG A 59 -18.47 -21.49 -6.33
C ARG A 59 -19.33 -20.23 -6.45
N ASN A 60 -20.35 -20.08 -5.62
CA ASN A 60 -21.18 -18.88 -5.60
C ASN A 60 -20.47 -17.69 -4.90
N VAL A 61 -19.30 -17.92 -4.29
CA VAL A 61 -18.52 -16.87 -3.62
C VAL A 61 -17.31 -16.51 -4.46
N ASP A 62 -17.26 -15.26 -4.92
CA ASP A 62 -16.13 -14.77 -5.72
C ASP A 62 -14.81 -14.84 -4.93
N ARG A 63 -13.74 -15.26 -5.63
CA ARG A 63 -12.36 -15.33 -5.12
C ARG A 63 -12.13 -16.19 -3.87
N LEU A 64 -13.10 -17.01 -3.46
CA LEU A 64 -12.91 -17.94 -2.34
C LEU A 64 -11.91 -19.04 -2.73
N PRO A 65 -10.82 -19.26 -1.97
CA PRO A 65 -9.91 -20.35 -2.27
C PRO A 65 -10.60 -21.71 -2.07
N PRO A 66 -10.21 -22.75 -2.82
CA PRO A 66 -10.81 -24.07 -2.67
C PRO A 66 -10.53 -24.64 -1.27
N CYS A 67 -11.50 -25.36 -0.71
CA CYS A 67 -11.36 -26.04 0.58
C CYS A 67 -10.09 -26.92 0.59
N PRO A 68 -9.18 -26.73 1.57
CA PRO A 68 -7.93 -27.49 1.61
C PRO A 68 -8.18 -28.94 2.02
N ARG A 69 -7.29 -29.86 1.62
CA ARG A 69 -7.49 -31.32 1.78
C ARG A 69 -7.63 -31.78 3.24
N HIS A 70 -7.07 -31.04 4.19
CA HIS A 70 -7.11 -31.36 5.61
C HIS A 70 -8.38 -30.85 6.32
N LEU A 71 -9.25 -30.11 5.62
CA LEU A 71 -10.54 -29.65 6.14
C LEU A 71 -11.69 -30.26 5.35
N THR A 72 -12.79 -30.50 6.04
CA THR A 72 -14.08 -30.75 5.39
C THR A 72 -14.71 -29.41 4.96
N ASN A 73 -15.53 -29.41 3.91
CA ASN A 73 -16.19 -28.19 3.44
C ASN A 73 -17.01 -27.47 4.54
N PRO A 74 -17.76 -28.16 5.42
CA PRO A 74 -18.43 -27.48 6.54
C PRO A 74 -17.46 -26.84 7.54
N GLN A 75 -16.33 -27.49 7.86
CA GLN A 75 -15.29 -26.92 8.73
C GLN A 75 -14.66 -25.69 8.08
N TYR A 76 -14.34 -25.78 6.78
CA TYR A 76 -13.78 -24.67 6.02
C TYR A 76 -14.76 -23.48 5.96
N ALA A 77 -16.03 -23.74 5.65
CA ALA A 77 -17.05 -22.71 5.66
C ALA A 77 -17.19 -22.08 7.05
N ALA A 78 -17.18 -22.87 8.13
CA ALA A 78 -17.29 -22.35 9.48
C ALA A 78 -16.10 -21.47 9.83
N LEU A 79 -14.90 -21.87 9.43
CA LEU A 79 -13.67 -21.11 9.65
C LEU A 79 -13.70 -19.73 8.97
N VAL A 80 -14.13 -19.71 7.70
CA VAL A 80 -14.11 -18.52 6.85
C VAL A 80 -15.28 -17.57 7.15
N PHE A 81 -16.50 -18.10 7.27
CA PHE A 81 -17.74 -17.30 7.29
C PHE A 81 -18.36 -17.14 8.68
N SER A 82 -18.06 -18.01 9.63
CA SER A 82 -18.53 -17.82 11.01
C SER A 82 -17.62 -16.85 11.76
N LYS A 83 -18.20 -16.23 12.80
CA LYS A 83 -17.45 -15.42 13.78
C LYS A 83 -17.23 -16.18 15.08
N GLU A 84 -17.21 -17.51 15.04
CA GLU A 84 -17.13 -18.31 16.27
C GLU A 84 -15.70 -18.76 16.55
N CYS A 85 -15.38 -18.90 17.84
CA CYS A 85 -14.15 -19.50 18.29
C CYS A 85 -14.10 -20.97 17.84
N SER A 86 -13.08 -21.36 17.08
CA SER A 86 -12.87 -22.73 16.60
C SER A 86 -12.76 -23.75 17.73
N SER A 87 -12.46 -23.32 18.96
CA SER A 87 -12.32 -24.20 20.11
C SER A 87 -13.56 -24.27 21.01
N CYS A 88 -14.22 -23.16 21.30
CA CYS A 88 -15.32 -23.12 22.29
C CYS A 88 -16.66 -22.70 21.70
N GLY A 89 -16.71 -22.31 20.42
CA GLY A 89 -17.94 -21.93 19.72
C GLY A 89 -18.51 -20.55 20.08
N ILE A 90 -17.93 -19.84 21.05
CA ILE A 90 -18.39 -18.49 21.42
C ILE A 90 -18.11 -17.50 20.27
N SER A 91 -19.04 -16.58 20.03
CA SER A 91 -18.88 -15.51 19.04
C SER A 91 -17.75 -14.55 19.42
N VAL A 92 -16.90 -14.21 18.45
CA VAL A 92 -15.71 -13.37 18.61
C VAL A 92 -15.53 -12.41 17.44
N MET A 93 -15.16 -11.17 17.76
CA MET A 93 -14.78 -10.14 16.77
C MET A 93 -13.27 -10.18 16.51
N ARG A 94 -12.75 -11.39 16.21
CA ARG A 94 -11.34 -11.61 15.87
C ARG A 94 -11.22 -12.12 14.46
N GLU A 95 -10.15 -11.74 13.80
CA GLU A 95 -9.80 -12.28 12.49
C GLU A 95 -9.37 -13.75 12.58
N LEU A 96 -9.48 -14.43 11.46
CA LEU A 96 -9.01 -15.79 11.28
C LEU A 96 -7.48 -15.78 11.17
N ASP A 97 -6.81 -16.63 11.94
CA ASP A 97 -5.41 -16.94 11.66
C ASP A 97 -5.34 -17.92 10.48
N HIS A 98 -4.92 -17.43 9.32
CA HIS A 98 -4.86 -18.19 8.07
C HIS A 98 -3.70 -19.20 8.03
N ILE A 99 -2.70 -19.07 8.91
CA ILE A 99 -1.56 -19.98 8.99
C ILE A 99 -1.90 -21.17 9.90
N LEU A 100 -2.42 -20.89 11.10
CA LEU A 100 -2.84 -21.92 12.04
C LEU A 100 -4.22 -22.50 11.71
N GLY A 101 -4.98 -21.86 10.83
CA GLY A 101 -6.31 -22.30 10.42
C GLY A 101 -7.34 -22.25 11.55
N VAL A 102 -7.24 -21.28 12.46
CA VAL A 102 -8.12 -21.16 13.63
C VAL A 102 -8.53 -19.72 13.91
N ARG A 103 -9.74 -19.55 14.46
CA ARG A 103 -10.21 -18.30 15.07
C ARG A 103 -10.39 -18.53 16.56
N LEU A 104 -9.62 -17.87 17.41
CA LEU A 104 -9.63 -18.11 18.86
C LEU A 104 -10.08 -16.88 19.65
N CYS A 105 -10.93 -17.08 20.66
CA CYS A 105 -11.18 -16.07 21.69
C CYS A 105 -9.92 -15.85 22.55
N ASN A 106 -9.87 -14.75 23.32
CA ASN A 106 -8.71 -14.45 24.15
C ASN A 106 -8.38 -15.58 25.15
N ALA A 107 -9.39 -16.20 25.77
CA ALA A 107 -9.20 -17.31 26.70
C ALA A 107 -8.58 -18.54 26.01
N CYS A 108 -9.18 -19.00 24.90
CA CYS A 108 -8.66 -20.15 24.15
C CYS A 108 -7.29 -19.87 23.54
N ARG A 109 -7.03 -18.65 23.09
CA ARG A 109 -5.72 -18.19 22.60
C ARG A 109 -4.65 -18.30 23.70
N ASN A 110 -4.97 -17.92 24.93
CA ASN A 110 -4.03 -18.02 26.04
C ASN A 110 -3.79 -19.48 26.45
N ALA A 111 -4.83 -20.31 26.44
CA ALA A 111 -4.73 -21.72 26.84
C ALA A 111 -4.09 -22.63 25.77
N LYS A 112 -4.35 -22.38 24.48
CA LYS A 112 -4.03 -23.32 23.40
C LYS A 112 -2.89 -22.87 22.48
N VAL A 113 -2.36 -21.66 22.66
CA VAL A 113 -1.28 -21.12 21.83
C VAL A 113 -0.09 -20.77 22.71
N ILE A 114 1.08 -21.30 22.36
CA ILE A 114 2.35 -21.08 23.06
C ILE A 114 3.40 -20.47 22.12
N GLY A 115 4.38 -19.79 22.69
CA GLY A 115 5.52 -19.25 21.93
C GLY A 115 6.42 -20.39 21.45
N LEU A 116 7.00 -20.25 20.26
CA LEU A 116 7.87 -21.28 19.68
C LEU A 116 9.11 -21.54 20.54
N SER A 117 9.57 -20.54 21.31
CA SER A 117 10.66 -20.71 22.29
C SER A 117 10.42 -21.86 23.28
N HIS A 118 9.15 -22.16 23.59
CA HIS A 118 8.77 -23.21 24.53
C HIS A 118 8.79 -24.62 23.90
N ALA A 119 8.94 -24.73 22.58
CA ALA A 119 9.13 -26.01 21.91
C ALA A 119 10.61 -26.43 21.94
N PRO A 120 10.92 -27.73 22.10
CA PRO A 120 12.29 -28.25 21.98
C PRO A 120 12.94 -27.87 20.64
N PRO A 121 14.23 -27.47 20.60
CA PRO A 121 14.91 -27.05 19.39
C PRO A 121 14.77 -28.04 18.23
N ALA A 122 14.86 -29.34 18.53
CA ALA A 122 14.77 -30.43 17.57
C ALA A 122 13.46 -30.46 16.77
N ILE A 123 12.36 -29.91 17.31
CA ILE A 123 11.06 -29.95 16.64
C ILE A 123 10.57 -28.59 16.12
N ARG A 124 11.23 -27.48 16.46
CA ARG A 124 10.79 -26.11 16.12
C ARG A 124 10.58 -25.93 14.63
N ASP A 125 11.40 -26.61 13.83
CA ASP A 125 11.33 -26.59 12.39
C ASP A 125 10.13 -27.34 11.80
N TYR A 126 9.47 -28.21 12.55
CA TYR A 126 8.36 -29.02 12.03
C TYR A 126 6.97 -28.49 12.44
N VAL A 127 6.93 -27.42 13.23
CA VAL A 127 5.73 -26.82 13.80
C VAL A 127 5.23 -25.67 12.92
N SER A 128 3.91 -25.59 12.73
CA SER A 128 3.28 -24.48 12.03
C SER A 128 3.25 -23.24 12.93
N THR A 129 3.84 -22.13 12.48
CA THR A 129 3.97 -20.91 13.31
C THR A 129 3.34 -19.70 12.66
N SER A 130 2.58 -18.92 13.42
CA SER A 130 2.01 -17.65 13.01
C SER A 130 2.55 -16.49 13.84
N HIS A 131 2.68 -15.34 13.19
CA HIS A 131 3.08 -14.07 13.78
C HIS A 131 1.88 -13.25 14.28
N ASN A 132 0.67 -13.56 13.83
CA ASN A 132 -0.53 -12.73 14.04
C ASN A 132 -1.37 -13.20 15.25
N VAL A 133 -0.97 -14.31 15.88
CA VAL A 133 -1.76 -14.94 16.94
C VAL A 133 -1.53 -14.32 18.28
N LYS A 134 -0.36 -13.77 18.64
CA LYS A 134 0.01 -12.91 19.80
C LYS A 134 -0.20 -11.40 19.57
N ASN A 135 -0.46 -10.54 20.56
CA ASN A 135 0.00 -9.14 20.47
C ASN A 135 1.25 -9.07 21.34
N THR A 136 2.40 -8.73 20.76
CA THR A 136 3.72 -8.97 21.34
C THR A 136 4.11 -7.82 22.26
N LYS A 137 4.05 -8.02 23.58
CA LYS A 137 4.74 -7.17 24.57
C LYS A 137 6.16 -7.69 24.91
N ARG A 138 6.64 -8.77 24.27
CA ARG A 138 7.92 -9.45 24.53
C ARG A 138 8.59 -9.89 23.22
N ASN A 139 9.89 -10.23 23.27
CA ASN A 139 10.77 -10.75 22.19
C ASN A 139 10.26 -12.00 21.43
N GLU A 140 9.08 -12.55 21.75
CA GLU A 140 8.52 -13.72 21.09
C GLU A 140 7.68 -13.30 19.88
N THR A 141 8.11 -13.70 18.68
CA THR A 141 7.47 -13.33 17.42
C THR A 141 6.75 -14.50 16.73
N ARG A 142 6.92 -15.75 17.20
CA ARG A 142 6.39 -16.94 16.54
C ARG A 142 5.55 -17.77 17.50
N PHE A 143 4.31 -18.04 17.13
CA PHE A 143 3.35 -18.75 17.96
C PHE A 143 2.81 -20.00 17.27
N ALA A 144 2.59 -21.06 18.04
CA ALA A 144 2.11 -22.34 17.54
C ALA A 144 0.98 -22.91 18.42
N LEU A 145 0.21 -23.84 17.85
CA LEU A 145 -0.78 -24.59 18.61
C LEU A 145 -0.08 -25.56 19.57
N LYS A 146 -0.47 -25.49 20.85
CA LYS A 146 0.06 -26.37 21.90
C LYS A 146 -0.13 -27.85 21.56
N THR A 147 -1.25 -28.19 20.94
CA THR A 147 -1.57 -29.57 20.51
C THR A 147 -0.59 -30.07 19.44
N GLU A 148 -0.25 -29.25 18.44
CA GLU A 148 0.70 -29.66 17.38
C GLU A 148 2.10 -29.86 17.96
N ILE A 149 2.52 -29.01 18.90
CA ILE A 149 3.80 -29.18 19.60
C ILE A 149 3.80 -30.48 20.39
N HIS A 150 2.78 -30.73 21.22
CA HIS A 150 2.68 -31.94 22.03
C HIS A 150 2.70 -33.20 21.15
N GLU A 151 1.91 -33.23 20.07
CA GLU A 151 1.90 -34.37 19.14
C GLU A 151 3.27 -34.64 18.51
N LEU A 152 4.06 -33.60 18.24
CA LEU A 152 5.41 -33.73 17.69
C LEU A 152 6.44 -34.12 18.75
N VAL A 153 6.28 -33.62 19.96
CA VAL A 153 7.08 -33.98 21.14
C VAL A 153 6.92 -35.46 21.44
N ASP A 154 5.67 -35.94 21.57
CA ASP A 154 5.38 -37.35 21.87
C ASP A 154 6.00 -38.26 20.81
N GLN A 155 5.79 -37.95 19.52
CA GLN A 155 6.38 -38.71 18.42
C GLN A 155 7.91 -38.63 18.33
N PHE A 156 8.54 -37.61 18.89
CA PHE A 156 9.99 -37.44 18.87
C PHE A 156 10.64 -38.22 20.02
N TRP A 157 10.03 -38.19 21.21
CA TRP A 157 10.54 -38.90 22.39
C TRP A 157 10.30 -40.41 22.35
N ASP A 158 9.35 -40.88 21.54
CA ASP A 158 9.19 -42.31 21.27
C ASP A 158 10.33 -42.89 20.38
N LEU A 159 11.24 -42.05 19.88
CA LEU A 159 12.35 -42.49 19.03
C LEU A 159 13.61 -42.84 19.86
N PRO A 160 14.50 -43.70 19.33
CA PRO A 160 15.79 -43.95 19.95
C PRO A 160 16.60 -42.66 20.14
N ASN A 161 17.37 -42.58 21.24
CA ASN A 161 18.22 -41.42 21.57
C ASN A 161 19.43 -41.25 20.64
N ASP A 162 19.71 -42.23 19.77
CA ASP A 162 20.73 -42.13 18.75
C ASP A 162 20.21 -41.36 17.53
N TYR A 163 20.78 -40.19 17.28
CA TYR A 163 20.39 -39.30 16.18
C TYR A 163 20.67 -39.91 14.80
N ASP A 164 21.62 -40.84 14.69
CA ASP A 164 21.96 -41.53 13.45
C ASP A 164 21.13 -42.81 13.26
N HIS A 165 20.24 -43.14 14.21
CA HIS A 165 19.38 -44.30 14.10
C HIS A 165 18.48 -44.19 12.86
N PRO A 166 18.33 -45.27 12.06
CA PRO A 166 17.55 -45.25 10.81
C PRO A 166 16.11 -44.75 10.99
N ASP A 167 15.48 -45.01 12.14
CA ASP A 167 14.12 -44.57 12.43
C ASP A 167 14.02 -43.08 12.76
N VAL A 168 15.05 -42.50 13.40
CA VAL A 168 15.15 -41.05 13.62
C VAL A 168 15.32 -40.33 12.29
N LEU A 169 16.25 -40.81 11.44
CA LEU A 169 16.46 -40.27 10.10
C LEU A 169 15.22 -40.42 9.21
N ARG A 170 14.51 -41.56 9.30
CA ARG A 170 13.24 -41.78 8.58
C ARG A 170 12.17 -40.80 9.05
N TRP A 171 12.06 -40.57 10.36
CA TRP A 171 11.13 -39.61 10.94
C TRP A 171 11.44 -38.18 10.48
N ILE A 172 12.70 -37.75 10.60
CA ILE A 172 13.16 -36.41 10.18
C ILE A 172 12.85 -36.19 8.70
N ASN A 173 13.24 -37.12 7.82
CA ASN A 173 12.99 -37.01 6.39
C ASN A 173 11.49 -36.99 6.04
N LYS A 174 10.65 -37.75 6.77
CA LYS A 174 9.19 -37.74 6.63
C LYS A 174 8.60 -36.40 7.08
N LYS A 175 9.09 -35.82 8.17
CA LYS A 175 8.63 -34.53 8.70
C LYS A 175 9.09 -33.36 7.85
N LEU A 176 10.33 -33.37 7.34
CA LEU A 176 10.85 -32.41 6.37
C LEU A 176 10.04 -32.44 5.07
N ARG A 177 9.75 -33.62 4.51
CA ARG A 177 8.87 -33.74 3.33
C ARG A 177 7.48 -33.15 3.59
N ARG A 178 6.85 -33.54 4.70
CA ARG A 178 5.55 -32.96 5.10
C ARG A 178 5.61 -31.46 5.35
N ARG A 179 6.73 -30.93 5.85
CA ARG A 179 6.93 -29.48 6.01
C ARG A 179 7.02 -28.81 4.65
N LEU A 180 7.86 -29.31 3.74
CA LEU A 180 8.02 -28.76 2.39
C LEU A 180 6.70 -28.79 1.60
N GLU A 181 5.95 -29.89 1.69
CA GLU A 181 4.60 -30.00 1.11
C GLU A 181 3.63 -29.01 1.76
N ARG A 182 3.66 -28.85 3.09
CA ARG A 182 2.83 -27.85 3.80
C ARG A 182 3.22 -26.42 3.43
N THR A 183 4.50 -26.07 3.37
CA THR A 183 4.96 -24.73 2.97
C THR A 183 4.56 -24.42 1.53
N LYS A 184 4.69 -25.38 0.61
CA LYS A 184 4.24 -25.21 -0.78
C LYS A 184 2.71 -25.12 -0.89
N VAL A 185 1.96 -26.08 -0.33
CA VAL A 185 0.51 -26.19 -0.56
C VAL A 185 -0.31 -25.40 0.46
N SER A 186 -0.04 -25.57 1.76
CA SER A 186 -0.74 -24.81 2.82
C SER A 186 -0.27 -23.36 2.88
N GLY A 187 1.00 -23.06 2.57
CA GLY A 187 1.48 -21.68 2.45
C GLY A 187 0.74 -20.93 1.34
N GLN A 188 0.62 -21.52 0.15
CA GLN A 188 -0.18 -20.95 -0.96
C GLN A 188 -1.66 -20.80 -0.59
N HIS A 189 -2.25 -21.79 0.10
CA HIS A 189 -3.63 -21.69 0.56
C HIS A 189 -3.82 -20.58 1.59
N ALA A 190 -2.93 -20.48 2.58
CA ALA A 190 -2.94 -19.46 3.63
C ALA A 190 -2.79 -18.06 3.03
N THR A 191 -1.88 -17.87 2.07
CA THR A 191 -1.73 -16.62 1.31
C THR A 191 -2.99 -16.30 0.50
N SER A 192 -3.57 -17.28 -0.19
CA SER A 192 -4.80 -17.07 -0.96
C SER A 192 -5.98 -16.69 -0.07
N LEU A 193 -6.07 -17.32 1.11
CA LEU A 193 -7.11 -17.03 2.09
C LEU A 193 -6.91 -15.65 2.72
N ALA A 194 -5.67 -15.25 3.02
CA ALA A 194 -5.36 -13.89 3.46
C ALA A 194 -5.76 -12.83 2.44
N ARG A 195 -5.47 -13.07 1.14
CA ARG A 195 -5.92 -12.18 0.05
C ARG A 195 -7.45 -12.08 -0.02
N TYR A 196 -8.15 -13.20 0.12
CA TYR A 196 -9.61 -13.22 0.14
C TYR A 196 -10.17 -12.44 1.34
N VAL A 197 -9.64 -12.66 2.56
CA VAL A 197 -10.08 -11.93 3.76
C VAL A 197 -9.88 -10.42 3.60
N ASN A 198 -8.73 -10.00 3.07
CA ASN A 198 -8.45 -8.60 2.79
C ASN A 198 -9.41 -8.02 1.74
N PHE A 199 -9.64 -8.73 0.63
CA PHE A 199 -10.61 -8.33 -0.39
C PHE A 199 -12.01 -8.13 0.19
N VAL A 200 -12.49 -9.08 0.99
CA VAL A 200 -13.81 -8.98 1.63
C VAL A 200 -13.87 -7.81 2.63
N SER A 201 -12.78 -7.50 3.33
CA SER A 201 -12.71 -6.32 4.20
C SER A 201 -12.86 -5.03 3.39
N ILE A 202 -12.05 -4.87 2.34
CA ILE A 202 -12.08 -3.70 1.45
C ILE A 202 -13.49 -3.50 0.84
N MET A 203 -14.12 -4.59 0.38
CA MET A 203 -15.46 -4.52 -0.20
C MET A 203 -16.52 -4.10 0.83
N ARG A 204 -16.41 -4.55 2.08
CA ARG A 204 -17.33 -4.12 3.16
C ARG A 204 -17.12 -2.65 3.53
N ASP A 205 -15.87 -2.19 3.59
CA ASP A 205 -15.55 -0.80 3.89
C ASP A 205 -16.11 0.12 2.80
N LYS A 206 -15.92 -0.25 1.53
CA LYS A 206 -16.53 0.43 0.40
C LYS A 206 -18.06 0.43 0.46
N GLU A 207 -18.70 -0.71 0.74
CA GLU A 207 -20.15 -0.78 0.88
C GLU A 207 -20.67 0.11 2.03
N LEU A 208 -19.91 0.18 3.14
CA LEU A 208 -20.24 1.05 4.25
C LEU A 208 -20.08 2.53 3.89
N GLU A 209 -19.03 2.89 3.15
CA GLU A 209 -18.83 4.23 2.59
C GLU A 209 -19.93 4.59 1.60
N ASP A 210 -20.29 3.70 0.69
CA ASP A 210 -21.38 3.91 -0.28
C ASP A 210 -22.72 4.10 0.45
N LYS A 211 -23.00 3.34 1.52
CA LYS A 211 -24.18 3.53 2.36
C LYS A 211 -24.15 4.85 3.13
N LYS A 212 -22.98 5.25 3.66
CA LYS A 212 -22.82 6.55 4.32
C LYS A 212 -23.02 7.69 3.32
N LEU A 213 -22.46 7.57 2.13
CA LEU A 213 -22.62 8.52 1.04
C LEU A 213 -24.08 8.56 0.58
N HIS A 214 -24.75 7.42 0.45
CA HIS A 214 -26.16 7.37 0.09
C HIS A 214 -27.03 8.04 1.14
N ARG A 215 -26.85 7.72 2.43
CA ARG A 215 -27.55 8.40 3.52
C ARG A 215 -27.24 9.89 3.56
N PHE A 216 -25.99 10.28 3.32
CA PHE A 216 -25.60 11.69 3.23
C PHE A 216 -26.29 12.36 2.04
N VAL A 217 -26.31 11.73 0.87
CA VAL A 217 -27.00 12.24 -0.32
C VAL A 217 -28.51 12.29 -0.12
N GLU A 218 -29.14 11.32 0.55
CA GLU A 218 -30.56 11.35 0.88
C GLU A 218 -30.88 12.44 1.90
N GLN A 219 -30.07 12.54 2.96
CA GLN A 219 -30.20 13.59 3.98
C GLN A 219 -30.01 14.96 3.34
N VAL A 220 -28.96 15.13 2.54
CA VAL A 220 -28.69 16.35 1.79
C VAL A 220 -29.80 16.60 0.78
N SER A 221 -30.26 15.62 0.00
CA SER A 221 -31.36 15.75 -0.98
C SER A 221 -32.65 16.28 -0.35
N TYR A 222 -33.00 15.80 0.85
CA TYR A 222 -34.11 16.33 1.65
C TYR A 222 -33.92 17.81 2.00
N TYR A 223 -32.70 18.22 2.37
CA TYR A 223 -32.38 19.64 2.61
C TYR A 223 -32.26 20.46 1.31
N LEU A 224 -31.68 19.93 0.23
CA LEU A 224 -31.48 20.65 -1.05
C LEU A 224 -32.81 20.92 -1.78
N ALA A 225 -33.81 20.04 -1.63
CA ALA A 225 -35.16 20.26 -2.17
C ALA A 225 -35.90 21.42 -1.47
N ALA A 226 -35.50 21.76 -0.23
CA ALA A 226 -36.08 22.84 0.57
C ALA A 226 -35.20 24.12 0.61
N ILE A 227 -34.09 24.18 -0.13
CA ILE A 227 -33.15 25.31 -0.15
C ILE A 227 -33.26 26.04 -1.52
N PRO A 228 -34.01 27.16 -1.62
CA PRO A 228 -34.12 28.00 -2.83
C PRO A 228 -32.79 28.34 -3.53
N PRO A 229 -31.67 28.56 -2.81
CA PRO A 229 -30.36 28.82 -3.41
C PRO A 229 -29.84 27.80 -4.43
N LEU A 230 -30.12 26.51 -4.30
CA LEU A 230 -29.53 25.49 -5.19
C LEU A 230 -30.24 25.41 -6.52
N ILE A 231 -31.57 25.55 -6.51
CA ILE A 231 -32.37 25.70 -7.72
C ILE A 231 -31.91 26.96 -8.48
N LEU A 232 -31.61 28.05 -7.77
CA LEU A 232 -31.06 29.26 -8.37
C LEU A 232 -29.69 29.00 -9.02
N ILE A 233 -28.77 28.32 -8.33
CA ILE A 233 -27.47 27.92 -8.89
C ILE A 233 -27.64 27.12 -10.18
N PHE A 234 -28.50 26.11 -10.20
CA PHE A 234 -28.76 25.30 -11.39
C PHE A 234 -29.34 26.12 -12.54
N ARG A 235 -30.24 27.08 -12.27
CA ARG A 235 -30.81 27.99 -13.27
C ARG A 235 -29.76 28.96 -13.83
N VAL A 236 -28.93 29.55 -12.97
CA VAL A 236 -27.81 30.42 -13.37
C VAL A 236 -26.82 29.66 -14.25
N ARG A 237 -26.39 28.45 -13.86
CA ARG A 237 -25.50 27.61 -14.67
C ARG A 237 -26.11 27.28 -16.03
N SER A 238 -27.41 26.97 -16.07
CA SER A 238 -28.10 26.65 -17.32
C SER A 238 -28.18 27.84 -18.27
N ARG A 239 -28.47 29.06 -17.76
CA ARG A 239 -28.41 30.30 -18.57
C ARG A 239 -27.01 30.59 -19.09
N LEU A 240 -25.98 30.42 -18.26
CA LEU A 240 -24.59 30.62 -18.70
C LEU A 240 -24.19 29.64 -19.82
N ARG A 241 -24.63 28.38 -19.73
CA ARG A 241 -24.43 27.41 -20.81
C ARG A 241 -25.13 27.81 -22.10
N ALA A 242 -26.37 28.30 -22.02
CA ALA A 242 -27.09 28.83 -23.18
C ALA A 242 -26.37 30.03 -23.83
N LEU A 243 -25.64 30.82 -23.04
CA LEU A 243 -24.79 31.92 -23.52
C LEU A 243 -23.39 31.46 -24.00
N GLY A 244 -23.14 30.16 -24.12
CA GLY A 244 -21.89 29.60 -24.65
C GLY A 244 -20.75 29.43 -23.63
N TRP A 245 -21.00 29.60 -22.34
CA TRP A 245 -20.00 29.33 -21.31
C TRP A 245 -19.86 27.83 -21.06
N LYS A 246 -18.66 27.29 -21.32
CA LYS A 246 -18.29 25.92 -20.97
C LYS A 246 -18.24 25.72 -19.45
N GLU A 247 -18.55 24.50 -19.00
CA GLU A 247 -18.55 24.11 -17.58
C GLU A 247 -17.20 24.37 -16.90
N GLU A 248 -16.09 24.21 -17.63
CA GLU A 248 -14.73 24.50 -17.15
C GLU A 248 -14.48 25.97 -16.78
N HIS A 249 -15.25 26.91 -17.33
CA HIS A 249 -15.16 28.33 -16.96
C HIS A 249 -16.04 28.67 -15.75
N ILE A 250 -17.08 27.88 -15.52
CA ILE A 250 -18.06 28.04 -14.45
C ILE A 250 -17.57 27.34 -13.16
N ASN A 251 -16.77 26.28 -13.30
CA ASN A 251 -16.09 25.63 -12.18
C ASN A 251 -14.95 26.49 -11.65
N MET A 252 -15.20 27.19 -10.54
CA MET A 252 -14.20 28.03 -9.89
C MET A 252 -13.12 27.13 -9.26
N VAL A 253 -11.91 27.20 -9.81
CA VAL A 253 -10.77 26.36 -9.40
C VAL A 253 -10.08 26.90 -8.13
N ARG A 254 -10.23 28.20 -7.84
CA ARG A 254 -9.62 28.86 -6.67
C ARG A 254 -10.67 29.24 -5.65
N GLU A 255 -10.30 29.16 -4.38
CA GLU A 255 -11.13 29.44 -3.20
C GLU A 255 -11.73 30.86 -3.22
N ASP A 256 -10.91 31.88 -3.50
CA ASP A 256 -11.33 33.28 -3.63
C ASP A 256 -12.44 33.49 -4.69
N SER A 257 -12.35 32.74 -5.78
CA SER A 257 -13.30 32.82 -6.90
C SER A 257 -14.55 31.98 -6.64
N MET A 258 -14.42 30.94 -5.82
CA MET A 258 -15.51 30.08 -5.35
C MET A 258 -16.38 30.82 -4.32
N GLU A 259 -15.78 31.51 -3.35
CA GLU A 259 -16.52 32.34 -2.39
C GLU A 259 -17.27 33.48 -3.08
N ALA A 260 -16.61 34.17 -4.02
CA ALA A 260 -17.24 35.23 -4.83
C ALA A 260 -18.34 34.69 -5.74
N TRP A 261 -18.24 33.43 -6.20
CA TRP A 261 -19.33 32.77 -6.92
C TRP A 261 -20.50 32.53 -5.98
N HIS A 262 -20.25 31.86 -4.84
CA HIS A 262 -21.29 31.54 -3.86
C HIS A 262 -22.01 32.79 -3.34
N SER A 263 -21.31 33.90 -3.07
CA SER A 263 -21.96 35.15 -2.63
C SER A 263 -22.88 35.77 -3.68
N LEU A 264 -22.65 35.54 -4.97
CA LEU A 264 -23.48 36.05 -6.06
C LEU A 264 -24.69 35.16 -6.37
N VAL A 265 -24.56 33.85 -6.20
CA VAL A 265 -25.60 32.87 -6.60
C VAL A 265 -26.42 32.34 -5.43
N ASN A 266 -25.98 32.56 -4.18
CA ASN A 266 -26.71 32.19 -2.96
C ASN A 266 -27.64 33.32 -2.50
N ILE A 267 -28.51 33.78 -3.40
CA ILE A 267 -29.54 34.78 -3.11
C ILE A 267 -30.89 34.05 -3.04
N SER A 268 -31.74 34.39 -2.08
CA SER A 268 -33.05 33.75 -1.85
C SER A 268 -34.14 34.13 -2.86
N ASP A 269 -33.88 35.09 -3.76
CA ASP A 269 -34.88 35.61 -4.70
C ASP A 269 -35.03 34.76 -5.98
N PRO A 270 -36.25 34.70 -6.56
CA PRO A 270 -36.48 34.04 -7.84
C PRO A 270 -35.67 34.70 -8.97
N LEU A 271 -35.06 33.89 -9.85
CA LEU A 271 -34.35 34.38 -11.04
C LEU A 271 -35.32 34.94 -12.10
N THR A 272 -35.81 36.15 -11.88
CA THR A 272 -36.56 36.95 -12.86
C THR A 272 -35.62 37.60 -13.88
N GLU A 273 -36.13 38.04 -15.04
CA GLU A 273 -35.28 38.70 -16.05
C GLU A 273 -34.56 39.94 -15.51
N ARG A 274 -35.28 40.77 -14.74
CA ARG A 274 -34.71 41.96 -14.09
C ARG A 274 -33.60 41.60 -13.08
N ALA A 275 -33.75 40.49 -12.36
CA ALA A 275 -32.71 40.01 -11.45
C ALA A 275 -31.48 39.49 -12.22
N TRP A 276 -31.69 38.82 -13.36
CA TRP A 276 -30.62 38.37 -14.24
C TRP A 276 -29.83 39.53 -14.86
N GLU A 277 -30.49 40.60 -15.31
CA GLU A 277 -29.84 41.80 -15.84
C GLU A 277 -28.90 42.46 -14.82
N ARG A 278 -29.24 42.41 -13.52
CA ARG A 278 -28.38 42.91 -12.43
C ARG A 278 -27.26 41.95 -12.06
N LEU A 279 -27.53 40.64 -12.11
CA LEU A 279 -26.60 39.59 -11.69
C LEU A 279 -25.53 39.29 -12.76
N TYR A 280 -25.92 39.24 -14.03
CA TYR A 280 -25.08 38.81 -15.14
C TYR A 280 -23.77 39.63 -15.28
N PRO A 281 -23.77 40.97 -15.16
CA PRO A 281 -22.52 41.74 -15.22
C PRO A 281 -21.51 41.36 -14.13
N LYS A 282 -21.98 41.04 -12.91
CA LYS A 282 -21.13 40.60 -11.81
C LYS A 282 -20.55 39.22 -12.09
N LEU A 283 -21.38 38.29 -12.57
CA LEU A 283 -20.94 36.97 -13.02
C LEU A 283 -19.94 37.05 -14.17
N LEU A 284 -20.15 37.95 -15.13
CA LEU A 284 -19.26 38.13 -16.28
C LEU A 284 -17.85 38.53 -15.86
N ARG A 285 -17.72 39.44 -14.89
CA ARG A 285 -16.41 39.82 -14.32
C ARG A 285 -15.71 38.62 -13.70
N LEU A 286 -16.44 37.81 -12.94
CA LEU A 286 -15.92 36.61 -12.30
C LEU A 286 -15.53 35.53 -13.31
N LEU A 287 -16.37 35.26 -14.31
CA LEU A 287 -16.11 34.29 -15.37
C LEU A 287 -14.89 34.66 -16.23
N LYS A 288 -14.70 35.96 -16.53
CA LYS A 288 -13.49 36.45 -17.21
C LYS A 288 -12.24 36.23 -16.37
N ARG A 289 -12.30 36.48 -15.05
CA ARG A 289 -11.21 36.20 -14.11
C ARG A 289 -10.88 34.71 -14.05
N SER A 290 -11.89 33.86 -13.87
CA SER A 290 -11.75 32.40 -13.86
C SER A 290 -11.12 31.88 -15.14
N LYS A 291 -11.56 32.36 -16.31
CA LYS A 291 -10.98 31.99 -17.61
C LYS A 291 -9.49 32.36 -17.73
N LYS A 292 -9.08 33.54 -17.24
CA LYS A 292 -7.67 33.96 -17.20
C LYS A 292 -6.85 33.05 -16.28
N GLN A 293 -7.38 32.72 -15.11
CA GLN A 293 -6.74 31.82 -14.15
C GLN A 293 -6.59 30.41 -14.72
N LEU A 294 -7.64 29.85 -15.33
CA LEU A 294 -7.59 28.53 -15.97
C LEU A 294 -6.53 28.47 -17.07
N ARG A 295 -6.40 29.53 -17.88
CA ARG A 295 -5.34 29.64 -18.89
C ARG A 295 -3.95 29.62 -18.26
N ALA A 296 -3.73 30.37 -17.18
CA ALA A 296 -2.46 30.39 -16.45
C ALA A 296 -2.13 29.04 -15.81
N THR A 297 -3.10 28.39 -15.16
CA THR A 297 -2.94 27.05 -14.58
C THR A 297 -2.62 26.01 -15.66
N ARG A 298 -3.35 26.02 -16.78
CA ARG A 298 -3.07 25.13 -17.92
C ARG A 298 -1.67 25.38 -18.48
N ALA A 299 -1.24 26.64 -18.60
CA ALA A 299 0.12 26.97 -19.04
C ALA A 299 1.19 26.45 -18.06
N LYS A 300 1.00 26.62 -16.75
CA LYS A 300 1.89 26.08 -15.71
C LYS A 300 1.98 24.56 -15.75
N ILE A 301 0.85 23.87 -15.94
CA ILE A 301 0.81 22.41 -16.09
C ILE A 301 1.57 21.98 -17.35
N ARG A 302 1.38 22.66 -18.49
CA ARG A 302 2.11 22.36 -19.74
C ARG A 302 3.62 22.55 -19.56
N LEU A 303 4.04 23.65 -18.93
CA LEU A 303 5.45 23.91 -18.62
C LEU A 303 6.03 22.83 -17.70
N SER A 304 5.32 22.46 -16.63
CA SER A 304 5.76 21.41 -15.70
C SER A 304 5.91 20.05 -16.39
N LYS A 305 4.98 19.70 -17.29
CA LYS A 305 5.09 18.47 -18.10
C LYS A 305 6.30 18.50 -19.03
N ARG A 306 6.59 19.64 -19.68
CA ARG A 306 7.79 19.80 -20.51
C ARG A 306 9.07 19.72 -19.69
N TYR A 307 9.10 20.38 -18.53
CA TYR A 307 10.24 20.32 -17.61
C TYR A 307 10.57 18.88 -17.24
N LYS A 308 9.56 18.12 -16.80
CA LYS A 308 9.72 16.71 -16.43
C LYS A 308 10.21 15.84 -17.59
N LEU A 309 9.66 16.05 -18.78
CA LEU A 309 10.11 15.33 -19.97
C LEU A 309 11.59 15.57 -20.27
N VAL A 310 12.05 16.83 -20.23
CA VAL A 310 13.46 17.16 -20.49
C VAL A 310 14.37 16.58 -19.39
N GLU A 311 13.92 16.58 -18.14
CA GLU A 311 14.64 15.95 -17.02
C GLU A 311 14.76 14.43 -17.20
N GLU A 312 13.69 13.74 -17.63
CA GLU A 312 13.70 12.31 -17.97
C GLU A 312 14.70 12.01 -19.09
N MET A 313 14.71 12.84 -20.16
CA MET A 313 15.66 12.68 -21.27
C MET A 313 17.12 12.91 -20.85
N LEU A 314 17.37 13.85 -19.94
CA LEU A 314 18.70 14.05 -19.34
C LEU A 314 19.13 12.87 -18.47
N ALA A 315 18.21 12.26 -17.72
CA ALA A 315 18.47 11.07 -16.94
C ALA A 315 18.81 9.86 -17.82
N GLU A 316 18.11 9.69 -18.95
CA GLU A 316 18.45 8.68 -19.97
C GLU A 316 19.86 8.90 -20.53
N MET A 317 20.21 10.16 -20.86
CA MET A 317 21.57 10.50 -21.30
C MET A 317 22.63 10.22 -20.24
N ARG A 318 22.33 10.47 -18.96
CA ARG A 318 23.22 10.14 -17.84
C ARG A 318 23.46 8.64 -17.77
N ALA A 319 22.40 7.84 -17.79
CA ALA A 319 22.48 6.38 -17.73
C ALA A 319 23.28 5.81 -18.91
N ALA A 320 23.10 6.36 -20.12
CA ALA A 320 23.83 5.92 -21.31
C ALA A 320 25.34 6.26 -21.29
N LYS A 321 25.75 7.30 -20.55
CA LYS A 321 27.13 7.79 -20.49
C LYS A 321 27.88 7.39 -19.21
N GLN A 322 27.29 6.56 -18.37
CA GLN A 322 27.85 6.20 -17.07
C GLN A 322 28.98 5.18 -17.23
N ALA A 323 30.20 5.67 -17.50
CA ALA A 323 31.41 4.88 -17.38
C ALA A 323 31.70 4.61 -15.90
N ARG A 324 31.91 3.34 -15.52
CA ARG A 324 32.47 2.97 -14.21
C ARG A 324 33.88 3.52 -14.13
N LEU A 325 34.15 4.40 -13.17
CA LEU A 325 35.51 4.70 -12.75
C LEU A 325 35.89 3.68 -11.67
N GLU A 326 36.78 2.76 -12.00
CA GLU A 326 37.49 1.99 -10.99
C GLU A 326 38.54 2.91 -10.38
N ILE A 327 38.30 3.36 -9.14
CA ILE A 327 39.33 4.05 -8.38
C ILE A 327 40.37 2.98 -8.05
N VAL A 328 41.52 3.04 -8.71
CA VAL A 328 42.69 2.21 -8.33
C VAL A 328 43.10 2.67 -6.93
N GLU A 329 43.05 1.73 -5.98
CA GLU A 329 43.46 1.95 -4.60
C GLU A 329 44.90 2.48 -4.56
N ILE A 330 45.08 3.74 -4.19
CA ILE A 330 46.37 4.28 -3.78
C ILE A 330 46.24 4.61 -2.30
N GLY A 331 46.75 3.72 -1.45
CA GLY A 331 46.97 3.96 -0.04
C GLY A 331 45.78 3.62 0.86
N SER A 332 45.92 2.52 1.60
CA SER A 332 45.06 2.19 2.73
C SER A 332 45.12 3.31 3.78
N GLU A 333 43.97 3.92 4.07
CA GLU A 333 43.52 4.33 5.43
C GLU A 333 42.36 5.35 5.46
N LEU A 334 41.76 5.72 4.32
CA LEU A 334 40.54 6.54 4.34
C LEU A 334 39.46 5.92 3.44
N PHE A 335 38.25 5.78 4.01
CA PHE A 335 36.97 5.36 3.40
C PHE A 335 36.55 3.87 3.52
N ASN A 336 35.93 3.53 4.67
CA ASN A 336 35.06 2.35 4.85
C ASN A 336 33.70 2.44 4.10
N ASN A 337 33.62 3.18 3.00
CA ASN A 337 32.42 3.28 2.16
C ASN A 337 32.84 3.28 0.68
N ALA A 338 33.20 2.12 0.14
CA ALA A 338 33.30 1.93 -1.32
C ALA A 338 31.89 1.90 -1.93
N GLY A 339 31.16 3.01 -1.80
CA GLY A 339 29.96 3.28 -2.57
C GLY A 339 30.39 3.77 -3.95
N THR A 340 29.84 3.19 -5.01
CA THR A 340 30.01 3.60 -6.41
C THR A 340 30.11 5.14 -6.55
N THR A 341 31.31 5.66 -6.83
CA THR A 341 31.50 7.09 -7.09
C THR A 341 31.12 7.36 -8.54
N TYR A 342 29.99 8.04 -8.75
CA TYR A 342 29.52 8.40 -10.08
C TYR A 342 30.06 9.76 -10.50
N MET A 343 30.43 9.90 -11.77
CA MET A 343 30.75 11.22 -12.31
C MET A 343 29.55 12.16 -12.14
N PRO A 344 29.78 13.39 -11.63
CA PRO A 344 28.72 14.35 -11.41
C PRO A 344 28.07 14.69 -12.76
N PHE A 345 26.74 14.74 -12.77
CA PHE A 345 25.94 15.04 -13.95
C PHE A 345 24.97 16.17 -13.61
N PRO A 346 24.83 17.18 -14.49
CA PRO A 346 24.02 18.35 -14.20
C PRO A 346 22.54 18.01 -14.03
N THR A 347 21.89 18.71 -13.11
CA THR A 347 20.43 18.79 -13.03
C THR A 347 19.88 19.71 -14.12
N LEU A 348 18.59 19.56 -14.47
CA LEU A 348 17.96 20.47 -15.43
C LEU A 348 18.00 21.92 -14.93
N SER A 349 17.83 22.15 -13.62
CA SER A 349 17.89 23.49 -13.04
C SER A 349 19.22 24.22 -13.30
N GLU A 350 20.34 23.49 -13.28
CA GLU A 350 21.67 24.04 -13.55
C GLU A 350 21.91 24.30 -15.04
N LEU A 351 21.17 23.61 -15.91
CA LEU A 351 21.26 23.74 -17.36
C LEU A 351 20.27 24.75 -17.95
N LEU A 352 19.19 25.10 -17.22
CA LEU A 352 18.20 26.09 -17.64
C LEU A 352 18.78 27.43 -18.15
N PRO A 353 19.89 27.97 -17.58
CA PRO A 353 20.48 29.21 -18.09
C PRO A 353 20.99 29.11 -19.54
N HIS A 354 21.25 27.91 -20.05
CA HIS A 354 21.66 27.72 -21.44
C HIS A 354 20.45 27.82 -22.39
N HIS A 355 20.60 28.59 -23.47
CA HIS A 355 19.51 28.90 -24.41
C HIS A 355 18.74 27.67 -24.94
N VAL A 356 19.45 26.56 -25.16
CA VAL A 356 18.85 25.31 -25.65
C VAL A 356 17.82 24.74 -24.66
N PHE A 357 18.13 24.73 -23.36
CA PHE A 357 17.21 24.21 -22.34
C PHE A 357 16.09 25.19 -22.02
N LYS A 358 16.40 26.50 -22.06
CA LYS A 358 15.39 27.55 -21.95
C LYS A 358 14.33 27.42 -23.05
N ASP A 359 14.74 27.29 -24.31
CA ASP A 359 13.82 27.10 -25.43
C ASP A 359 13.03 25.78 -25.33
N LEU A 360 13.68 24.68 -24.91
CA LEU A 360 13.01 23.38 -24.77
C LEU A 360 11.87 23.39 -23.73
N VAL A 361 12.05 24.14 -22.63
CA VAL A 361 11.10 24.18 -21.51
C VAL A 361 10.08 25.31 -21.63
N GLU A 362 10.54 26.53 -21.93
CA GLU A 362 9.70 27.73 -21.87
C GLU A 362 8.82 27.90 -23.11
N THR A 363 9.27 27.49 -24.29
CA THR A 363 8.49 27.64 -25.52
C THR A 363 7.32 26.65 -25.53
N ASP A 364 6.09 27.15 -25.77
CA ASP A 364 4.87 26.33 -25.69
C ASP A 364 4.74 25.40 -26.91
N ARG A 365 5.24 24.17 -26.76
CA ARG A 365 5.18 23.09 -27.77
C ARG A 365 4.51 21.84 -27.19
N SER A 366 4.03 20.94 -28.07
CA SER A 366 3.58 19.60 -27.65
C SER A 366 4.77 18.79 -27.11
N LEU A 367 4.48 17.75 -26.32
CA LEU A 367 5.53 16.91 -25.73
C LEU A 367 6.31 16.16 -26.81
N GLU A 368 5.64 15.72 -27.87
CA GLU A 368 6.25 15.07 -29.03
C GLU A 368 7.20 16.03 -29.76
N ALA A 369 6.78 17.29 -29.94
CA ALA A 369 7.61 18.31 -30.59
C ALA A 369 8.80 18.71 -29.70
N THR A 370 8.63 18.80 -28.38
CA THR A 370 9.73 19.02 -27.43
C THR A 370 10.75 17.87 -27.48
N ARG A 371 10.29 16.61 -27.51
CA ARG A 371 11.17 15.44 -27.66
C ARG A 371 11.94 15.48 -28.97
N ALA A 372 11.26 15.72 -30.09
CA ALA A 372 11.90 15.83 -31.40
C ALA A 372 12.94 16.95 -31.43
N LYS A 373 12.62 18.12 -30.84
CA LYS A 373 13.56 19.25 -30.76
C LYS A 373 14.78 18.95 -29.89
N PHE A 374 14.60 18.24 -28.78
CA PHE A 374 15.70 17.79 -27.92
C PHE A 374 16.65 16.88 -28.71
N CYS A 375 16.12 15.86 -29.40
CA CYS A 375 16.91 14.96 -30.23
C CYS A 375 17.63 15.70 -31.37
N ALA A 376 16.95 16.63 -32.04
CA ALA A 376 17.56 17.46 -33.08
C ALA A 376 18.66 18.40 -32.55
N SER A 377 18.60 18.77 -31.26
CA SER A 377 19.55 19.70 -30.62
C SER A 377 20.62 18.98 -29.79
N THR A 378 20.85 17.69 -30.03
CA THR A 378 21.78 16.84 -29.26
C THR A 378 23.19 17.42 -29.15
N SER A 379 23.71 18.04 -30.21
CA SER A 379 25.04 18.69 -30.21
C SER A 379 25.11 19.87 -29.24
N LEU A 380 24.09 20.73 -29.23
CA LEU A 380 23.98 21.87 -28.31
C LEU A 380 23.78 21.44 -26.86
N VAL A 381 22.98 20.39 -26.65
CA VAL A 381 22.77 19.76 -25.33
C VAL A 381 24.10 19.23 -24.79
N ASN A 382 24.85 18.48 -25.59
CA ASN A 382 26.17 17.96 -25.20
C ASN A 382 27.17 19.08 -24.90
N ASN A 383 27.20 20.14 -25.70
CA ASN A 383 28.07 21.30 -25.47
C ASN A 383 27.74 22.00 -24.14
N ALA A 384 26.45 22.18 -23.83
CA ALA A 384 26.03 22.76 -22.55
C ALA A 384 26.44 21.89 -21.35
N ILE A 385 26.28 20.57 -21.43
CA ILE A 385 26.75 19.63 -20.40
C ILE A 385 28.27 19.69 -20.25
N PHE A 386 29.01 19.75 -21.37
CA PHE A 386 30.47 19.88 -21.35
C PHE A 386 30.92 21.18 -20.68
N LYS A 387 30.30 22.32 -21.01
CA LYS A 387 30.58 23.61 -20.38
C LYS A 387 30.27 23.61 -18.89
N TRP A 388 29.16 23.00 -18.48
CA TRP A 388 28.83 22.83 -17.07
C TRP A 388 29.91 22.01 -16.35
N ARG A 389 30.34 20.89 -16.95
CA ARG A 389 31.35 20.01 -16.37
C ARG A 389 32.71 20.71 -16.23
N ALA A 390 33.15 21.44 -17.25
CA ALA A 390 34.39 22.21 -17.19
C ALA A 390 34.38 23.26 -16.06
N ARG A 391 33.24 23.95 -15.87
CA ARG A 391 33.08 24.90 -14.75
C ARG A 391 33.10 24.22 -13.39
N PHE A 392 32.45 23.06 -13.28
CA PHE A 392 32.43 22.27 -12.06
C PHE A 392 33.84 21.75 -11.70
N GLU A 393 34.58 21.21 -12.68
CA GLU A 393 35.96 20.76 -12.50
C GLU A 393 36.88 21.91 -12.09
N ALA A 394 36.79 23.08 -12.75
CA ALA A 394 37.55 24.27 -12.36
C ALA A 394 37.24 24.74 -10.94
N HIS A 395 35.98 24.67 -10.51
CA HIS A 395 35.58 25.02 -9.15
C HIS A 395 36.16 24.05 -8.11
N LEU A 396 36.14 22.74 -8.38
CA LEU A 396 36.76 21.74 -7.51
C LEU A 396 38.28 21.92 -7.39
N ILE A 397 38.96 22.22 -8.50
CA ILE A 397 40.40 22.50 -8.50
C ILE A 397 40.69 23.72 -7.61
N GLY A 398 39.92 24.79 -7.77
CA GLY A 398 40.05 25.99 -6.93
C GLY A 398 39.89 25.69 -5.43
N LEU A 399 38.91 24.88 -5.05
CA LEU A 399 38.72 24.46 -3.65
C LEU A 399 39.89 23.64 -3.10
N VAL A 400 40.51 22.79 -3.93
CA VAL A 400 41.70 22.01 -3.55
C VAL A 400 42.90 22.93 -3.36
N ASP A 401 43.11 23.88 -4.27
CA ASP A 401 44.21 24.84 -4.19
C ASP A 401 44.05 25.77 -2.98
N ASP A 402 42.84 26.26 -2.70
CA ASP A 402 42.54 27.06 -1.52
C ASP A 402 42.83 26.31 -0.21
N ASN A 403 42.45 25.03 -0.13
CA ASN A 403 42.74 24.18 1.02
C ASN A 403 44.25 23.92 1.17
N ARG A 404 44.95 23.66 0.07
CA ARG A 404 46.41 23.50 0.06
C ARG A 404 47.11 24.77 0.53
N ASN A 405 46.64 25.94 0.10
CA ASN A 405 47.17 27.24 0.49
C ASN A 405 46.84 27.59 1.95
N ALA A 406 45.67 27.18 2.46
CA ALA A 406 45.35 27.28 3.88
C ALA A 406 46.31 26.44 4.73
N ARG A 407 46.51 25.16 4.41
CA ARG A 407 47.46 24.29 5.13
C ARG A 407 48.91 24.76 5.10
N LYS A 408 49.34 25.43 4.02
CA LYS A 408 50.67 26.04 3.93
C LYS A 408 50.84 27.26 4.83
N ARG A 409 49.76 27.98 5.17
CA ARG A 409 49.80 29.10 6.12
C ARG A 409 49.88 28.64 7.58
N ASP A 410 49.45 27.42 7.87
CA ASP A 410 49.41 26.86 9.23
C ASP A 410 50.70 26.12 9.65
N TYR A 411 51.74 26.07 8.79
CA TYR A 411 53.06 25.51 9.12
C TYR A 411 54.10 26.62 9.24
N PRO A 412 54.84 26.75 10.35
CA PRO A 412 55.90 27.74 10.47
C PRO A 412 57.05 27.40 9.50
N THR A 413 57.55 28.41 8.80
CA THR A 413 58.78 28.34 8.01
C THR A 413 59.96 28.05 8.93
N GLY A 414 60.87 27.16 8.51
CA GLY A 414 61.89 26.49 9.33
C GLY A 414 62.92 27.35 10.07
N ASP A 415 62.81 28.67 10.05
CA ASP A 415 63.67 29.58 10.83
C ASP A 415 63.15 29.81 12.26
N GLU A 416 61.89 29.46 12.59
CA GLU A 416 61.32 29.63 13.94
C GLU A 416 61.55 28.43 14.89
N LEU A 417 62.20 27.35 14.42
CA LEU A 417 62.44 26.13 15.23
C LEU A 417 63.77 26.12 16.00
N ILE A 418 64.60 27.16 15.91
CA ILE A 418 65.96 27.15 16.51
C ILE A 418 66.12 28.06 17.75
N GLU A 419 65.18 28.95 18.08
CA GLU A 419 65.35 29.88 19.23
C GLU A 419 64.41 29.67 20.43
N GLY A 420 63.56 28.64 20.43
CA GLY A 420 62.61 28.41 21.52
C GLY A 420 62.94 27.20 22.40
N THR A 421 63.38 27.45 23.63
CA THR A 421 63.38 26.54 24.79
C THR A 421 64.54 25.52 24.96
N MET A 422 65.74 26.07 25.18
CA MET A 422 66.50 25.72 26.40
C MET A 422 65.70 26.14 27.64
N PHE A 423 65.83 25.36 28.72
CA PHE A 423 65.43 25.56 30.12
C PHE A 423 64.24 24.77 30.69
N CYS A 424 64.58 24.07 31.79
CA CYS A 424 63.76 23.51 32.87
C CYS A 424 63.05 22.16 32.59
N CYS A 425 63.31 21.05 33.29
CA CYS A 425 64.04 20.80 34.54
C CYS A 425 64.44 19.31 34.63
N LEU A 426 65.55 19.07 35.32
CA LEU A 426 66.09 17.78 35.74
C LEU A 426 65.24 17.10 36.86
N ILE A 427 64.98 15.81 36.66
CA ILE A 427 64.90 14.61 37.57
C ILE A 427 65.29 14.85 39.06
N PRO A 428 64.63 14.28 40.10
CA PRO A 428 64.62 12.82 40.48
C PRO A 428 63.27 12.30 41.06
N GLY A 429 62.91 11.01 41.14
CA GLY A 429 63.61 9.76 41.51
C GLY A 429 62.98 9.22 42.82
N ILE A 430 62.92 7.87 43.01
CA ILE A 430 62.68 7.09 44.27
C ILE A 430 61.21 6.85 44.68
N GLU A 431 60.68 5.71 45.19
CA GLU A 431 60.95 4.25 45.42
C GLU A 431 59.58 3.72 45.99
N ASN A 432 59.14 2.45 46.00
CA ASN A 432 59.75 1.11 46.06
C ASN A 432 58.90 0.10 45.26
#